data_AF-A0A0E3RKD2-F1
#
_entry.id   AF-A0A0E3RKD2-F1
#
_cell.length_a   1.000
_cell.length_b   1.000
_cell.length_c   1.000
_cell.angle_alpha   90.00
_cell.angle_beta   90.00
_cell.angle_gamma   90.00
#
_symmetry.space_group_name_H-M   'P 1'
#
loop_
_entity.id
_entity.type
_entity.pdbx_description
1 polymer ?
#
loop_
_entity_poly.entity_id
_entity_poly.type
_entity_poly.pdbx_seq_one_letter_code
_entity_poly.pdbx_strand_id
1 'polypeptide(L)' 'MKAANRGKGTKSKPDIIRLRERGTKKVHVFKAWKQVVAAPKNKPEWMPDKISKPFVKKEKIETIE' A
#
# COMPACT_ATOMS: atom_id res chain seq x y z
N MET A 1 5.26 -1.29 -2.03
CA MET A 1 5.15 0.18 -2.00
C MET A 1 5.28 0.69 -0.56
N LYS A 2 6.39 1.35 -0.22
CA LYS A 2 6.70 1.75 1.18
C LYS A 2 5.75 2.85 1.71
N ALA A 3 5.16 3.65 0.83
CA ALA A 3 4.21 4.70 1.19
C ALA A 3 2.95 4.17 1.89
N ALA A 4 2.46 2.98 1.51
CA ALA A 4 1.32 2.34 2.14
C ALA A 4 1.57 1.96 3.62
N ASN A 5 2.83 1.73 4.00
CA ASN A 5 3.17 1.45 5.40
C ASN A 5 3.06 2.69 6.30
N ARG A 6 3.24 3.89 5.73
CA ARG A 6 3.20 5.16 6.46
C ARG A 6 1.77 5.61 6.78
N GLY A 7 0.78 5.17 6.01
CA GLY A 7 -0.63 5.51 6.22
C GLY A 7 -1.30 4.77 7.39
N LYS A 8 -2.54 5.16 7.69
CA LYS A 8 -3.43 4.51 8.67
C LYS A 8 -4.62 3.79 8.01
N GLY A 9 -4.63 3.72 6.68
CA GLY A 9 -5.70 3.13 5.89
C GLY A 9 -5.97 1.68 6.26
N THR A 10 -7.25 1.34 6.31
CA THR A 10 -7.75 -0.03 6.55
C THR A 10 -8.48 -0.54 5.32
N LYS A 11 -8.76 -1.85 5.24
CA LYS A 11 -9.44 -2.42 4.06
C LYS A 11 -10.78 -1.75 3.75
N SER A 12 -11.53 -1.35 4.78
CA SER A 12 -12.83 -0.66 4.65
C SER A 12 -12.70 0.83 4.35
N LYS A 13 -11.62 1.48 4.81
CA LYS A 13 -11.32 2.89 4.56
C LYS A 13 -9.86 3.03 4.11
N PRO A 14 -9.57 2.77 2.82
CA PRO A 14 -8.20 2.83 2.32
C PRO A 14 -7.74 4.29 2.20
N ASP A 15 -6.47 4.53 2.52
CA ASP A 15 -5.81 5.82 2.30
C ASP A 15 -5.54 6.01 0.81
N ILE A 16 -5.67 7.26 0.34
CA ILE A 16 -5.32 7.61 -1.03
C ILE A 16 -3.87 8.09 -1.07
N ILE A 17 -3.05 7.41 -1.87
CA ILE A 17 -1.67 7.78 -2.12
C ILE A 17 -1.55 8.27 -3.55
N ARG A 18 -1.03 9.49 -3.71
CA ARG A 18 -0.75 10.10 -5.01
C ARG A 18 0.76 10.13 -5.21
N LEU A 19 1.24 9.44 -6.24
CA LEU A 19 2.65 9.43 -6.61
C LEU A 19 2.83 10.13 -7.95
N ARG A 20 3.56 11.26 -7.95
CA ARG A 20 3.93 11.95 -9.17
C ARG A 20 5.12 11.25 -9.83
N GLU A 21 4.99 10.95 -11.11
CA GLU A 21 6.10 10.49 -11.94
C GLU A 21 6.99 11.70 -12.30
N ARG A 22 8.28 11.64 -11.97
CA ARG A 22 9.20 12.75 -12.24
C ARG A 22 9.47 12.82 -13.75
N GLY A 23 9.49 14.02 -14.30
CA GLY A 23 9.76 14.26 -15.73
C GLY A 23 8.53 14.11 -16.63
N THR A 24 7.44 13.53 -16.14
CA THR A 24 6.15 13.55 -16.84
C THR A 24 5.12 14.34 -16.04
N LYS A 25 4.00 14.62 -16.68
CA LYS A 25 2.83 15.25 -16.09
C LYS A 25 1.89 14.23 -15.45
N LYS A 26 2.36 13.02 -15.09
CA LYS A 26 1.50 11.93 -14.60
C LYS A 26 1.52 11.81 -13.08
N VAL A 27 0.35 11.58 -12.50
CA VAL A 27 0.13 11.30 -11.08
C VAL A 27 -0.62 9.99 -10.96
N HIS A 28 0.02 8.99 -10.37
CA HIS A 28 -0.56 7.70 -10.10
C HIS A 28 -1.33 7.75 -8.78
N VAL A 29 -2.63 7.46 -8.84
CA VAL A 29 -3.52 7.41 -7.68
C VAL A 29 -3.71 5.96 -7.27
N PHE A 30 -3.35 5.67 -6.03
CA PHE A 30 -3.45 4.35 -5.43
C PHE A 30 -4.30 4.40 -4.16
N LYS A 31 -5.13 3.37 -3.97
CA LYS A 31 -5.76 3.06 -2.68
C LYS A 31 -4.84 2.12 -1.91
N ALA A 32 -4.45 2.51 -0.70
CA ALA A 32 -3.54 1.77 0.15
C ALA A 32 -4.17 1.48 1.50
N TRP A 33 -3.92 0.29 2.03
CA TRP A 33 -4.36 -0.08 3.37
C TRP A 33 -3.41 -1.08 4.00
N LYS A 34 -3.50 -1.24 5.31
CA LYS A 34 -2.82 -2.30 6.05
C LYS A 34 -3.81 -3.28 6.61
N GLN A 35 -3.42 -4.54 6.64
CA GLN A 35 -4.16 -5.59 7.31
C GLN A 35 -3.18 -6.53 8.00
N VAL A 36 -3.53 -6.95 9.21
CA VAL A 36 -2.82 -8.01 9.91
C VAL A 36 -3.24 -9.34 9.31
N VAL A 37 -2.28 -10.09 8.78
CA VAL A 37 -2.49 -11.41 8.16
C VAL A 37 -1.67 -12.45 8.90
N ALA A 38 -2.13 -13.70 8.83
CA ALA A 38 -1.35 -14.82 9.35
C ALA A 38 -0.03 -14.93 8.59
N ALA A 39 1.04 -15.25 9.31
CA ALA A 39 2.33 -15.56 8.74
C ALA A 39 2.23 -16.81 7.85
N PRO A 40 3.05 -16.90 6.79
CA PRO A 40 3.07 -18.07 5.92
C PRO A 40 3.48 -19.33 6.70
N LYS A 41 3.03 -20.51 6.24
CA LYS A 41 3.35 -21.79 6.91
C LYS A 41 4.85 -22.08 6.99
N ASN A 42 5.63 -21.62 6.01
CA ASN A 42 7.08 -21.78 5.96
C ASN A 42 7.80 -20.55 6.53
N LYS A 43 7.31 -20.00 7.64
CA LYS A 43 7.94 -18.84 8.29
C LYS A 43 9.17 -19.29 9.10
N PRO A 44 10.22 -18.48 9.18
CA PRO A 44 11.32 -18.73 10.10
C PRO A 44 10.90 -18.49 11.55
N GLU A 45 11.59 -19.13 12.51
CA GLU A 45 11.23 -19.11 13.95
C GLU A 45 11.22 -17.70 14.56
N TRP A 46 12.05 -16.79 14.07
CA TRP A 46 12.09 -15.40 14.54
C TRP A 46 10.89 -14.56 14.09
N MET A 47 10.01 -15.08 13.20
CA MET A 47 8.88 -14.34 12.66
C MET A 47 7.58 -14.59 13.45
N PRO A 48 6.89 -13.52 13.90
CA PRO A 48 5.64 -13.67 14.65
C PRO A 48 4.52 -14.30 13.81
N ASP A 49 3.53 -14.92 14.47
CA ASP A 49 2.37 -15.56 13.80
C ASP A 49 1.48 -14.62 13.00
N LYS A 50 1.52 -13.33 13.33
CA LYS A 50 0.72 -12.30 12.67
C LYS A 50 1.64 -11.19 12.19
N ILE A 51 1.54 -10.87 10.90
CA ILE A 51 2.34 -9.82 10.27
C ILE A 51 1.43 -8.73 9.72
N SER A 52 1.83 -7.47 9.90
CA SER A 52 1.17 -6.33 9.26
C SER A 52 1.62 -6.26 7.81
N LYS A 53 0.69 -6.50 6.88
CA LYS A 53 0.97 -6.47 5.45
C LYS A 53 0.28 -5.26 4.81
N PRO A 54 1.04 -4.37 4.14
CA PRO A 54 0.44 -3.33 3.32
C PRO A 54 -0.09 -3.91 2.02
N PHE A 55 -1.26 -3.43 1.62
CA PHE A 55 -1.90 -3.70 0.34
C PHE A 55 -2.07 -2.39 -0.42
N VAL A 56 -1.98 -2.47 -1.74
CA VAL A 56 -2.17 -1.33 -2.63
C VAL A 56 -2.96 -1.79 -3.84
N LYS A 57 -3.94 -0.97 -4.25
CA LYS A 57 -4.68 -1.12 -5.50
C LYS A 57 -4.53 0.16 -6.31
N LYS A 58 -4.12 0.02 -7.57
CA LYS A 58 -4.08 1.14 -8.52
C LYS A 58 -5.51 1.51 -8.89
N GLU A 59 -5.83 2.80 -8.81
CA GLU A 59 -7.14 3.31 -9.19
C GLU A 59 -7.09 3.96 -10.56
N LYS A 60 -6.26 5.00 -10.71
CA LYS A 60 -6.16 5.76 -11.95
C LYS A 60 -4.81 6.45 -12.10
N ILE A 61 -4.56 6.99 -13.29
CA ILE A 61 -3.47 7.93 -13.56
C ILE A 61 -4.13 9.24 -13.95
N GLU A 62 -3.75 10.32 -13.29
CA GLU A 62 -4.17 11.68 -13.60
C GLU A 62 -3.04 12.40 -14.33
N THR A 63 -3.37 13.23 -15.31
CA THR A 63 -2.41 14.13 -15.95
C THR A 63 -2.61 15.52 -15.36
N ILE A 64 -1.55 16.10 -14.81
CA ILE A 64 -1.52 17.50 -14.34
C ILE A 64 -1.02 18.36 -15.50
N GLU A 65 -1.88 19.22 -16.03
CA GLU A 65 -1.54 20.15 -17.12
C GLU A 65 -0.46 21.16 -16.72
#